data_AF-R5JQS3-F1
#
_entry.id   AF-R5JQS3-F1
#
_cell.length_a   1.000
_cell.length_b   1.000
_cell.length_c   1.000
_cell.angle_alpha   90.00
_cell.angle_beta   90.00
_cell.angle_gamma   90.00
#
_symmetry.space_group_name_H-M   'P 1'
#
loop_
_entity.id
_entity.type
_entity.pdbx_description
1 polymer ?
#
loop_
_entity_poly.entity_id
_entity_poly.type
_entity_poly.pdbx_seq_one_letter_code
_entity_poly.pdbx_strand_id
1 'polypeptide(L)'
;MAMHTWFECKIRYEKLMENGMNKKVTEPYLVDALSFTEAEARIIEEMTPFITGEFTVSDIKRANYSELFPSEEESADRWFKCKLIFITLDEKSGAEKKTSTQVLVQAADLRDAVKKLDEGMKGTMADYQIGMVSETPLMDVYPYSAGPNDKPEV
;
A
#
# COMPACT_ATOMS: atom_id res chain seq x y z
N MET A 1 -10.95 -13.22 8.06
CA MET A 1 -9.83 -12.42 7.56
C MET A 1 -10.40 -11.50 6.50
N ALA A 2 -10.31 -10.18 6.68
CA ALA A 2 -10.77 -9.24 5.66
C ALA A 2 -9.91 -9.47 4.41
N MET A 3 -10.55 -9.76 3.27
CA MET A 3 -9.85 -9.97 2.02
C MET A 3 -9.61 -8.59 1.40
N HIS A 4 -8.46 -8.00 1.70
CA HIS A 4 -8.07 -6.71 1.13
C HIS A 4 -7.83 -6.84 -0.37
N THR A 5 -8.34 -5.88 -1.14
CA THR A 5 -8.09 -5.78 -2.57
C THR A 5 -7.59 -4.37 -2.86
N TRP A 6 -6.26 -4.25 -2.96
CA TRP A 6 -5.61 -2.96 -3.11
C TRP A 6 -5.60 -2.47 -4.56
N PHE A 7 -5.85 -1.18 -4.72
CA PHE A 7 -5.76 -0.46 -5.98
C PHE A 7 -4.79 0.73 -5.81
N GLU A 8 -3.83 0.87 -6.72
CA GLU A 8 -3.06 2.11 -6.84
C GLU A 8 -3.82 3.07 -7.75
N CYS A 9 -4.32 4.17 -7.18
CA CYS A 9 -5.05 5.24 -7.86
C CYS A 9 -4.13 6.44 -8.04
N LYS A 10 -4.07 7.03 -9.24
CA LYS A 10 -3.24 8.22 -9.50
C LYS A 10 -4.08 9.46 -9.71
N ILE A 11 -3.88 10.46 -8.87
CA ILE A 11 -4.62 11.72 -8.90
C ILE A 11 -3.77 12.79 -9.56
N ARG A 12 -4.34 13.45 -10.58
CA ARG A 12 -3.72 14.54 -11.34
C ARG A 12 -4.44 15.85 -11.04
N TYR A 13 -3.71 16.84 -10.57
CA TYR A 13 -4.23 18.17 -10.22
C TYR A 13 -3.16 19.25 -10.33
N GLU A 14 -3.56 20.52 -10.24
CA GLU A 14 -2.63 21.66 -10.12
C GLU A 14 -2.30 21.93 -8.66
N LYS A 15 -1.01 21.88 -8.33
CA LYS A 15 -0.48 22.15 -6.99
C LYS A 15 0.30 23.45 -7.02
N LEU A 16 0.06 24.33 -6.05
CA LEU A 16 0.90 25.50 -5.83
C LEU A 16 2.21 25.04 -5.21
N MET A 17 3.31 25.22 -5.94
CA MET A 17 4.64 24.89 -5.45
C MET A 17 5.13 25.97 -4.48
N GLU A 18 6.13 25.65 -3.66
CA GLU A 18 6.72 26.60 -2.68
C GLU A 18 7.24 27.89 -3.31
N ASN A 19 7.60 27.85 -4.60
CA ASN A 19 8.06 29.01 -5.37
C ASN A 19 6.90 29.87 -5.94
N GLY A 20 5.65 29.57 -5.59
CA GLY A 20 4.47 30.30 -6.05
C GLY A 20 4.00 29.93 -7.47
N MET A 21 4.60 28.93 -8.12
CA MET A 21 4.18 28.47 -9.45
C MET A 21 3.16 27.32 -9.34
N ASN A 22 2.08 27.40 -10.12
CA ASN A 22 1.19 26.25 -10.29
C ASN A 22 1.85 25.20 -11.18
N LYS A 23 1.91 23.95 -10.70
CA LYS A 23 2.43 22.83 -11.45
C LYS A 23 1.44 21.68 -11.45
N LYS A 24 1.23 21.07 -12.62
CA LYS A 24 0.48 19.81 -12.73
C LYS A 24 1.33 18.68 -12.16
N VAL A 25 0.80 18.03 -11.13
CA VAL A 25 1.42 16.86 -10.49
C VAL A 25 0.57 15.61 -10.72
N THR A 26 1.15 14.45 -10.48
CA THR A 26 0.43 13.17 -10.48
C THR A 26 0.93 12.36 -9.31
N GLU A 27 0.05 12.19 -8.33
CA GLU A 27 0.37 11.59 -7.04
C GLU A 27 -0.37 10.25 -6.93
N PRO A 28 0.34 9.13 -6.67
CA PRO A 28 -0.26 7.83 -6.49
C PRO A 28 -0.67 7.61 -5.02
N TYR A 29 -1.81 6.96 -4.83
CA TYR A 29 -2.39 6.60 -3.53
C TYR A 29 -2.80 5.13 -3.58
N LEU A 30 -2.73 4.43 -2.45
CA LEU A 30 -3.20 3.06 -2.36
C LEU A 30 -4.57 3.04 -1.68
N VAL A 31 -5.55 2.38 -2.30
CA VAL A 31 -6.92 2.31 -1.79
C VAL A 31 -7.35 0.86 -1.70
N ASP A 32 -7.89 0.46 -0.55
CA ASP A 32 -8.57 -0.84 -0.43
C ASP A 32 -10.03 -0.69 -0.86
N ALA A 33 -10.47 -1.51 -1.81
CA ALA A 33 -11.83 -1.46 -2.33
C ALA A 33 -12.21 -2.82 -2.94
N LEU A 34 -13.49 -3.08 -3.19
CA LEU A 34 -13.92 -4.35 -3.80
C LEU A 34 -13.82 -4.32 -5.34
N SER A 35 -13.88 -3.12 -5.94
CA SER A 35 -13.92 -2.93 -7.39
C SER A 35 -13.20 -1.66 -7.85
N PHE A 36 -12.91 -1.56 -9.15
CA PHE A 36 -12.33 -0.34 -9.75
C PHE A 36 -13.23 0.88 -9.57
N THR A 37 -14.54 0.72 -9.73
CA THR A 37 -15.52 1.81 -9.56
C THR A 37 -15.55 2.31 -8.12
N GLU A 38 -15.48 1.40 -7.15
CA GLU A 38 -15.42 1.77 -5.75
C GLU A 38 -14.09 2.44 -5.40
N ALA A 39 -12.97 1.90 -5.89
CA ALA A 39 -11.65 2.52 -5.72
C ALA A 39 -11.60 3.95 -6.26
N GLU A 40 -12.22 4.20 -7.42
CA GLU A 40 -12.36 5.53 -8.02
C GLU A 40 -13.21 6.46 -7.14
N ALA A 41 -14.39 6.00 -6.71
CA ALA A 41 -15.28 6.79 -5.86
C ALA A 41 -14.61 7.18 -4.54
N ARG A 42 -13.94 6.22 -3.89
CA ARG A 42 -13.26 6.44 -2.62
C ARG A 42 -12.09 7.38 -2.74
N ILE A 43 -11.21 7.23 -3.73
CA ILE A 43 -10.09 8.17 -3.86
C ILE A 43 -10.58 9.59 -4.16
N ILE A 44 -11.70 9.76 -4.88
CA ILE A 44 -12.30 11.08 -5.09
C ILE A 44 -12.77 11.66 -3.76
N GLU A 45 -13.45 10.87 -2.92
CA GLU A 45 -13.93 11.28 -1.60
C GLU A 45 -12.78 11.68 -0.67
N GLU A 46 -11.74 10.85 -0.58
CA GLU A 46 -10.57 11.09 0.27
C GLU A 46 -9.80 12.35 -0.17
N MET A 47 -9.70 12.62 -1.48
CA MET A 47 -8.89 13.73 -1.99
C MET A 47 -9.61 15.07 -2.08
N THR A 48 -10.94 15.08 -2.18
CA THR A 48 -11.74 16.31 -2.33
C THR A 48 -11.47 17.35 -1.23
N PRO A 49 -11.30 16.99 0.06
CA PRO A 49 -10.99 17.97 1.11
C PRO A 49 -9.62 18.63 0.96
N PHE A 50 -8.67 17.98 0.27
CA PHE A 50 -7.27 18.41 0.22
C PHE A 50 -6.89 19.13 -1.08
N ILE A 51 -7.66 18.95 -2.15
CA ILE A 51 -7.38 19.57 -3.45
C ILE A 51 -8.35 20.74 -3.68
N THR A 52 -7.79 21.95 -3.77
CA THR A 52 -8.55 23.13 -4.24
C THR A 52 -8.55 23.17 -5.76
N GLY A 53 -9.73 23.14 -6.37
CA GLY A 53 -9.89 23.18 -7.83
C GLY A 53 -10.21 21.83 -8.45
N GLU A 54 -10.02 21.71 -9.76
CA GLU A 54 -10.32 20.47 -10.50
C GLU A 54 -9.17 19.46 -10.39
N PHE A 55 -9.53 18.19 -10.20
CA PHE A 55 -8.62 17.07 -10.31
C PHE A 55 -9.23 15.94 -11.13
N THR A 56 -8.40 15.04 -11.61
CA THR A 56 -8.83 13.83 -12.32
C THR A 56 -8.15 12.59 -11.76
N VAL A 57 -8.88 11.49 -11.73
CA VAL A 57 -8.29 10.16 -11.54
C VAL A 57 -7.71 9.73 -12.89
N SER A 58 -6.39 9.67 -12.97
CA SER A 58 -5.66 9.49 -14.23
C SER A 58 -5.29 8.03 -14.53
N ASP A 59 -5.28 7.16 -13.52
CA ASP A 59 -4.96 5.74 -13.63
C ASP A 59 -5.48 5.01 -12.39
N ILE A 60 -5.95 3.77 -12.56
CA ILE A 60 -6.33 2.86 -11.48
C ILE A 60 -5.87 1.45 -11.87
N LYS A 61 -5.03 0.83 -11.04
CA LYS A 61 -4.56 -0.54 -11.26
C LYS A 61 -4.61 -1.35 -9.97
N ARG A 62 -4.80 -2.66 -10.08
CA ARG A 62 -4.65 -3.56 -8.92
C ARG A 62 -3.21 -3.56 -8.44
N ALA A 63 -3.04 -3.48 -7.13
CA ALA A 63 -1.78 -3.59 -6.43
C ALA A 63 -1.75 -4.90 -5.65
N ASN A 64 -0.70 -5.69 -5.84
CA ASN A 64 -0.57 -7.01 -5.23
C ASN A 64 0.21 -6.92 -3.93
N TYR A 65 -0.38 -6.34 -2.89
CA TYR A 65 0.15 -6.39 -1.52
C TYR A 65 -0.65 -7.39 -0.72
N SER A 66 0.02 -8.39 -0.13
CA SER A 66 -0.66 -9.37 0.72
C SER A 66 -0.96 -8.82 2.10
N GLU A 67 -0.15 -7.88 2.58
CA GLU A 67 -0.17 -7.36 3.93
C GLU A 67 0.50 -5.99 3.98
N LEU A 68 0.02 -5.16 4.91
CA LEU A 68 0.55 -3.84 5.20
C LEU A 68 1.05 -3.81 6.64
N PHE A 69 2.18 -3.17 6.86
CA PHE A 69 2.78 -2.91 8.18
C PHE A 69 2.78 -1.39 8.41
N PRO A 70 1.64 -0.79 8.81
CA PRO A 70 1.57 0.63 9.12
C PRO A 70 2.37 0.95 10.41
N SER A 71 2.68 2.22 10.60
CA SER A 71 3.43 2.70 11.77
C SER A 71 2.74 3.93 12.35
N GLU A 72 2.60 3.96 13.68
CA GLU A 72 2.07 5.12 14.41
C GLU A 72 3.16 6.18 14.71
N GLU A 73 4.41 5.90 14.34
CA GLU A 73 5.51 6.85 14.54
C GLU A 73 5.40 8.02 13.55
N GLU A 74 5.43 9.25 14.05
CA GLU A 74 5.34 10.46 13.22
C GLU A 74 6.46 10.54 12.16
N SER A 75 7.64 9.98 12.44
CA SER A 75 8.74 9.92 11.49
C SER A 75 8.55 8.89 10.36
N ALA A 76 7.55 8.01 10.46
CA ALA A 76 7.26 6.99 9.45
C ALA A 76 6.28 7.53 8.39
N ASP A 77 6.76 8.48 7.59
CA ASP A 77 5.98 9.20 6.59
C ASP A 77 6.05 8.59 5.18
N ARG A 78 6.77 7.47 4.99
CA ARG A 78 7.03 6.87 3.67
C ARG A 78 6.63 5.40 3.63
N TRP A 79 6.25 4.95 2.44
CA TRP A 79 5.84 3.57 2.20
C TRP A 79 6.88 2.81 1.36
N PHE A 80 7.31 1.65 1.87
CA PHE A 80 8.30 0.78 1.25
C PHE A 80 7.66 -0.53 0.81
N LYS A 81 7.86 -0.86 -0.45
CA LYS A 81 7.52 -2.16 -1.02
C LYS A 81 8.62 -3.16 -0.68
N CYS A 82 8.24 -4.22 0.02
CA CYS A 82 9.14 -5.30 0.41
C CYS A 82 8.73 -6.60 -0.28
N LYS A 83 9.69 -7.31 -0.87
CA LYS A 83 9.48 -8.65 -1.44
C LYS A 83 10.01 -9.69 -0.45
N LEU A 84 9.10 -10.48 0.12
CA LEU A 84 9.44 -11.64 0.93
C LEU A 84 9.52 -12.87 0.04
N ILE A 85 10.52 -13.72 0.25
CA ILE A 85 10.70 -15.00 -0.42
C ILE A 85 10.61 -16.08 0.65
N PHE A 86 9.48 -16.76 0.73
CA PHE A 86 9.28 -17.90 1.62
C PHE A 86 9.93 -19.14 1.03
N ILE A 87 10.64 -19.87 1.87
CA ILE A 87 11.35 -21.10 1.51
C ILE A 87 10.64 -22.24 2.23
N THR A 88 10.09 -23.17 1.46
CA THR A 88 9.46 -24.39 1.99
C THR A 88 10.11 -25.60 1.35
N LEU A 89 10.12 -26.73 2.05
CA LEU A 89 10.61 -27.99 1.49
C LEU A 89 9.45 -28.77 0.90
N ASP A 90 9.59 -29.26 -0.34
CA ASP A 90 8.60 -30.13 -0.95
C ASP A 90 8.70 -31.53 -0.33
N GLU A 91 7.66 -31.95 0.39
CA GLU A 91 7.67 -33.21 1.15
C GLU A 91 7.85 -34.47 0.29
N LYS A 92 7.60 -34.39 -1.03
CA LYS A 92 7.71 -35.53 -1.95
C LYS A 92 9.11 -35.67 -2.55
N SER A 93 9.72 -34.55 -2.91
CA SER A 93 10.99 -34.51 -3.64
C SER A 93 12.19 -34.10 -2.79
N GLY A 94 11.95 -33.51 -1.60
CA GLY A 94 12.99 -32.91 -0.77
C GLY A 94 13.57 -31.61 -1.33
N ALA A 95 13.03 -31.11 -2.45
CA ALA A 95 13.52 -29.89 -3.10
C ALA A 95 13.01 -28.63 -2.39
N GLU A 96 13.83 -27.59 -2.36
CA GLU A 96 13.41 -26.26 -1.90
C GLU A 96 12.46 -25.63 -2.91
N LYS A 97 11.31 -25.15 -2.43
CA LYS A 97 10.36 -24.33 -3.16
C LYS A 97 10.40 -22.91 -2.62
N LYS A 98 10.58 -21.95 -3.52
CA LYS A 98 10.57 -20.52 -3.20
C LYS A 98 9.28 -19.89 -3.69
N THR A 99 8.53 -19.26 -2.79
CA THR A 99 7.31 -18.51 -3.11
C THR A 99 7.50 -17.07 -2.70
N SER A 100 7.27 -16.12 -3.62
CA SER A 100 7.47 -14.71 -3.30
C SER A 100 6.15 -13.96 -3.12
N THR A 101 6.13 -13.12 -2.11
CA THR A 101 5.00 -12.26 -1.76
C THR A 101 5.49 -10.82 -1.62
N GLN A 102 4.62 -9.86 -1.91
CA GLN A 102 4.90 -8.44 -1.73
C GLN A 102 4.07 -7.90 -0.57
N VAL A 103 4.74 -7.18 0.32
CA VAL A 103 4.14 -6.47 1.45
C VAL A 103 4.51 -5.00 1.38
N LEU A 104 3.77 -4.16 2.08
CA LEU A 104 4.01 -2.72 2.13
C LEU A 104 4.27 -2.30 3.59
N VAL A 105 5.36 -1.59 3.84
CA VAL A 105 5.81 -1.21 5.19
C VAL A 105 5.88 0.30 5.28
N GLN A 106 5.29 0.89 6.31
CA GLN A 106 5.43 2.31 6.60
C GLN A 106 6.65 2.53 7.51
N ALA A 107 7.58 3.39 7.09
CA ALA A 107 8.85 3.61 7.77
C ALA A 107 9.47 4.97 7.45
N ALA A 108 10.46 5.39 8.23
CA ALA A 108 11.18 6.65 8.00
C ALA A 108 12.21 6.53 6.87
N ASP A 109 12.91 5.39 6.80
CA ASP A 109 13.95 5.10 5.81
C ASP A 109 14.06 3.59 5.53
N LEU A 110 15.00 3.22 4.64
CA LEU A 110 15.21 1.83 4.24
C LEU A 110 15.63 0.91 5.40
N ARG A 111 16.41 1.41 6.38
CA ARG A 111 16.86 0.59 7.52
C ARG A 111 15.71 0.36 8.47
N ASP A 112 14.93 1.40 8.73
CA ASP A 112 13.72 1.33 9.54
C ASP A 112 12.67 0.42 8.89
N ALA A 113 12.51 0.46 7.57
CA ALA A 113 11.63 -0.43 6.83
C ALA A 113 11.99 -1.92 7.02
N VAL A 114 13.28 -2.26 6.97
CA VAL A 114 13.75 -3.62 7.23
C VAL A 114 13.46 -4.03 8.67
N LYS A 115 13.75 -3.15 9.64
CA LYS A 115 13.51 -3.41 11.05
C LYS A 115 12.02 -3.67 11.34
N LYS A 116 11.13 -2.80 10.84
CA LYS A 116 9.67 -2.92 11.01
C LYS A 116 9.12 -4.13 10.28
N LEU A 117 9.67 -4.47 9.12
CA LEU A 117 9.34 -5.72 8.43
C LEU A 117 9.70 -6.94 9.28
N ASP A 118 10.92 -7.01 9.79
CA ASP A 118 11.36 -8.12 10.64
C ASP A 118 10.51 -8.22 11.91
N GLU A 119 10.12 -7.08 12.50
CA GLU A 119 9.18 -7.02 13.62
C GLU A 119 7.80 -7.55 13.27
N GLY A 120 7.23 -7.12 12.14
CA GLY A 120 5.94 -7.60 11.65
C GLY A 120 5.94 -9.10 11.33
N MET A 121 7.09 -9.66 10.95
CA MET A 121 7.25 -11.08 10.66
C MET A 121 7.54 -11.93 11.91
N LYS A 122 7.81 -11.33 13.08
CA LYS A 122 8.04 -12.07 14.33
C LYS A 122 6.84 -12.98 14.64
N GLY A 123 7.11 -14.26 14.83
CA GLY A 123 6.08 -15.27 15.10
C GLY A 123 5.64 -16.05 13.87
N THR A 124 6.05 -15.64 12.67
CA THR A 124 5.93 -16.48 11.47
C THR A 124 6.83 -17.71 11.62
N MET A 125 6.25 -18.91 11.52
CA MET A 125 7.01 -20.17 11.56
C MET A 125 7.68 -20.52 10.23
N ALA A 126 7.42 -19.75 9.18
CA ALA A 126 7.97 -19.97 7.85
C ALA A 126 9.34 -19.30 7.70
N ASP A 127 10.31 -20.05 7.15
CA ASP A 127 11.57 -19.49 6.73
C ASP A 127 11.35 -18.52 5.56
N TYR A 128 11.92 -17.32 5.68
CA TYR A 128 11.84 -16.31 4.64
C TYR A 128 13.16 -15.58 4.43
N GLN A 129 13.31 -14.98 3.25
CA GLN A 129 14.37 -14.05 2.92
C GLN A 129 13.77 -12.76 2.35
N ILE A 130 14.36 -11.62 2.71
CA ILE A 130 14.01 -10.35 2.09
C ILE A 130 14.71 -10.27 0.73
N GLY A 131 13.93 -10.35 -0.35
CA GLY A 131 14.45 -10.32 -1.72
C GLY A 131 14.61 -8.91 -2.29
N MET A 132 13.85 -7.93 -1.78
CA MET A 132 13.92 -6.53 -2.21
C MET A 132 13.25 -5.63 -1.18
N VAL A 133 13.79 -4.43 -0.99
CA VAL A 133 13.15 -3.32 -0.30
C VAL A 133 13.32 -2.08 -1.18
N SER A 134 12.22 -1.42 -1.51
CA SER A 134 12.23 -0.22 -2.35
C SER A 134 11.16 0.76 -1.87
N GLU A 135 11.54 2.03 -1.73
CA GLU A 135 10.58 3.09 -1.50
C GLU A 135 9.58 3.19 -2.65
N THR A 136 8.32 3.45 -2.32
CA THR A 136 7.26 3.68 -3.29
C THR A 136 6.99 5.18 -3.42
N PRO A 137 6.47 5.64 -4.57
CA PRO A 137 6.02 7.02 -4.71
C PRO A 137 4.67 7.29 -4.03
N LEU A 138 4.10 6.32 -3.29
CA LEU A 138 2.78 6.44 -2.68
C LEU A 138 2.77 7.60 -1.70
N MET A 139 1.80 8.50 -1.85
CA MET A 139 1.61 9.61 -0.95
C MET A 139 0.90 9.17 0.33
N ASP A 140 -0.10 8.29 0.20
CA ASP A 140 -0.82 7.74 1.34
C ASP A 140 -1.50 6.40 1.00
N VAL A 141 -2.01 5.74 2.03
CA VAL A 141 -2.75 4.49 1.96
C VAL A 141 -4.09 4.65 2.69
N TYR A 142 -5.18 4.29 2.02
CA TYR A 142 -6.55 4.35 2.51
C TYR A 142 -7.11 2.93 2.66
N PRO A 143 -6.98 2.29 3.84
CA PRO A 143 -7.57 0.99 4.14
C PRO A 143 -9.10 1.02 4.03
N TYR A 144 -9.73 -0.14 3.93
CA TYR A 144 -11.19 -0.21 3.85
C TYR A 144 -11.81 0.15 5.19
N SER A 145 -12.64 1.19 5.18
CA SER A 145 -13.49 1.57 6.30
C SER A 145 -14.90 1.13 5.95
N ALA A 146 -15.39 0.08 6.62
CA ALA A 146 -16.79 -0.29 6.50
C ALA A 146 -17.63 0.87 7.02
N GLY A 147 -18.36 1.54 6.13
CA GLY A 147 -19.36 2.51 6.54
C GLY A 147 -20.43 1.85 7.41
N PRO A 148 -21.21 2.61 8.21
CA PRO A 148 -22.28 2.06 9.03
C PRO A 148 -23.30 1.18 8.29
N ASN A 149 -23.40 1.34 6.96
CA ASN A 149 -24.30 0.62 6.07
C ASN A 149 -23.72 -0.68 5.47
N ASP A 150 -22.43 -0.99 5.68
CA ASP A 150 -21.76 -2.20 5.20
C ASP A 150 -21.72 -3.33 6.24
N LYS A 151 -22.50 -3.21 7.33
CA LYS A 151 -22.70 -4.34 8.23
C LYS A 151 -23.41 -5.45 7.45
N PRO A 152 -22.89 -6.68 7.42
CA PRO A 152 -23.62 -7.79 6.84
C PRO A 152 -24.98 -7.87 7.55
N GLU A 153 -26.06 -7.91 6.77
CA GLU A 153 -27.38 -8.24 7.30
C GLU A 153 -27.24 -9.55 8.10
N VAL A 154 -27.55 -9.47 9.39
CA VAL A 154 -27.54 -10.60 10.33
C VAL A 154 -28.69 -11.56 10.03
#